data_AF-A0A969H632-F1
#
_entry.id   AF-A0A969H632-F1
#
_cell.length_a   1.000
_cell.length_b   1.000
_cell.length_c   1.000
_cell.angle_alpha   90.00
_cell.angle_beta   90.00
_cell.angle_gamma   90.00
#
_symmetry.space_group_name_H-M   'P 1'
#
loop_
_entity.id
_entity.type
_entity.pdbx_description
1 polymer ?
#
loop_
_entity_poly.entity_id
_entity_poly.type
_entity_poly.pdbx_seq_one_letter_code
_entity_poly.pdbx_strand_id
1 'polypeptide(L)'
;MKPYRFILTGLGNIGRTFLEMLLIQEQLLVERYGLALQAVGVADSSGAIYAPEGLDVAAVVAQKKRGGAWLNWPGRGSGAATAWPWSNRSKLIFYWKPHRRT
;
A
#
# COMPACT_ATOMS: atom_id res chain seq x y z
N MET A 1 14.83 4.47 15.76
CA MET A 1 14.16 4.31 14.44
C MET A 1 12.73 4.81 14.55
N LYS A 2 12.27 5.63 13.59
CA LYS A 2 10.93 6.22 13.61
C LYS A 2 10.09 5.65 12.46
N PRO A 3 8.99 4.92 12.74
CA PRO A 3 8.14 4.36 11.69
C PRO A 3 7.26 5.45 11.07
N TYR A 4 7.22 5.49 9.76
CA TYR A 4 6.33 6.36 8.99
C TYR A 4 5.41 5.51 8.12
N ARG A 5 4.10 5.64 8.38
CA ARG A 5 3.06 4.93 7.66
C ARG A 5 2.62 5.79 6.48
N PHE A 6 2.61 5.22 5.29
CA PHE A 6 2.26 5.95 4.06
C PHE A 6 1.27 5.19 3.19
N ILE A 7 0.57 5.95 2.35
CA ILE A 7 -0.28 5.43 1.28
C ILE A 7 0.33 5.88 -0.04
N LEU A 8 0.46 4.97 -0.99
CA LEU A 8 0.96 5.26 -2.34
C LEU A 8 -0.16 5.21 -3.36
N THR A 9 -0.49 6.35 -3.96
CA THR A 9 -1.44 6.43 -5.06
C THR A 9 -0.68 6.52 -6.40
N GLY A 10 -1.09 5.71 -7.37
CA GLY A 10 -0.43 5.64 -8.68
C GLY A 10 0.61 4.52 -8.74
N LEU A 11 0.17 3.26 -8.59
CA LEU A 11 1.04 2.09 -8.75
C LEU A 11 1.29 1.69 -10.22
N GLY A 12 1.63 2.68 -11.05
CA GLY A 12 2.14 2.48 -12.41
C GLY A 12 3.63 2.12 -12.40
N ASN A 13 4.35 2.47 -13.47
CA ASN A 13 5.78 2.19 -13.56
C ASN A 13 6.57 2.84 -12.41
N ILE A 14 6.33 4.13 -12.15
CA ILE A 14 7.02 4.90 -11.10
C ILE A 14 6.70 4.33 -9.72
N GLY A 15 5.41 4.17 -9.38
CA GLY A 15 5.01 3.67 -8.07
C GLY A 15 5.55 2.26 -7.78
N ARG A 16 5.56 1.38 -8.79
CA ARG A 16 6.18 0.05 -8.67
C ARG A 16 7.68 0.15 -8.41
N THR A 17 8.41 0.93 -9.22
CA THR A 17 9.85 1.10 -9.07
C THR A 17 10.21 1.73 -7.73
N PHE A 18 9.41 2.67 -7.23
CA PHE A 18 9.59 3.22 -5.89
C PHE A 18 9.47 2.12 -4.81
N LEU A 19 8.45 1.26 -4.87
CA LEU A 19 8.31 0.14 -3.93
C LEU A 19 9.48 -0.86 -4.05
N GLU A 20 9.97 -1.13 -5.26
CA GLU A 20 11.16 -1.95 -5.48
C GLU A 20 12.40 -1.32 -4.85
N MET A 21 12.60 -0.01 -5.01
CA MET A 21 13.70 0.71 -4.38
C MET A 21 13.60 0.69 -2.86
N LEU A 22 12.39 0.84 -2.30
CA LEU A 22 12.20 0.75 -0.85
C LEU A 22 12.66 -0.59 -0.28
N LEU A 23 12.40 -1.71 -0.97
CA LEU A 23 12.87 -3.04 -0.55
C LEU A 23 14.39 -3.12 -0.58
N ILE A 24 15.03 -2.57 -1.62
CA ILE A 24 16.49 -2.63 -1.78
C ILE A 24 17.18 -1.70 -0.77
N GLN A 25 16.60 -0.55 -0.47
CA GLN A 25 17.21 0.51 0.33
C GLN A 25 16.74 0.53 1.79
N GLU A 26 15.99 -0.48 2.24
CA GLU A 26 15.41 -0.51 3.59
C GLU A 26 16.50 -0.32 4.66
N GLN A 27 17.58 -1.09 4.59
CA GLN A 27 18.71 -0.98 5.53
C GLN A 27 19.36 0.40 5.48
N LEU A 28 19.60 0.93 4.28
CA LEU A 28 20.16 2.27 4.11
C LEU A 28 19.28 3.35 4.75
N LEU A 29 17.96 3.26 4.56
CA LEU A 29 16.99 4.20 5.14
C LEU A 29 17.01 4.15 6.67
N VAL A 30 17.13 2.95 7.24
CA VAL A 30 17.21 2.76 8.69
C VAL A 30 18.53 3.29 9.24
N GLU A 31 19.66 2.90 8.65
CA GLU A 31 20.99 3.21 9.20
C GLU A 31 21.37 4.68 9.02
N ARG A 32 21.16 5.23 7.82
CA ARG A 32 21.62 6.59 7.49
C ARG A 32 20.63 7.67 7.90
N TYR A 33 19.33 7.34 7.93
CA TYR A 33 18.27 8.33 8.14
C TYR A 33 17.36 8.00 9.33
N GLY A 34 17.50 6.83 9.97
CA GLY A 34 16.65 6.43 11.08
C GLY A 34 15.19 6.17 10.66
N LEU A 35 14.93 5.99 9.37
CA LEU A 35 13.60 5.87 8.78
C LEU A 35 13.21 4.42 8.56
N ALA A 36 12.01 4.05 9.02
CA ALA A 36 11.33 2.84 8.58
C ALA A 36 10.02 3.24 7.89
N LEU A 37 9.92 2.95 6.59
CA LEU A 37 8.74 3.27 5.80
C LEU A 37 7.83 2.05 5.71
N GLN A 38 6.60 2.19 6.21
CA GLN A 38 5.60 1.13 6.19
C GLN A 38 4.45 1.52 5.25
N ALA A 39 4.33 0.81 4.13
CA ALA A 39 3.18 0.97 3.25
C ALA A 39 1.94 0.41 3.94
N VAL A 40 0.92 1.22 4.16
CA VAL A 40 -0.37 0.78 4.73
C VAL A 40 -1.50 0.83 3.71
N GLY A 41 -1.26 1.44 2.55
CA GLY A 41 -2.21 1.42 1.45
C GLY A 41 -1.53 1.65 0.12
N VAL A 42 -2.05 1.02 -0.93
CA VAL A 42 -1.66 1.35 -2.31
C VAL A 42 -2.90 1.45 -3.18
N ALA A 43 -2.85 2.33 -4.19
CA ALA A 43 -3.93 2.50 -5.16
C ALA A 43 -3.39 2.72 -6.57
N ASP A 44 -4.12 2.26 -7.59
CA ASP A 44 -3.86 2.53 -9.01
C ASP A 44 -5.17 2.59 -9.79
N SER A 45 -5.15 2.64 -11.12
CA SER A 45 -6.36 2.70 -11.96
C SER A 45 -7.27 1.47 -11.90
N SER A 46 -6.89 0.40 -11.20
CA SER A 46 -7.71 -0.81 -11.03
C SER A 46 -8.38 -0.90 -9.66
N GLY A 47 -7.87 -0.17 -8.66
CA GLY A 47 -8.47 -0.09 -7.33
C GLY A 47 -7.47 0.32 -6.26
N ALA A 48 -7.78 -0.04 -5.02
CA ALA A 48 -6.92 0.18 -3.87
C ALA A 48 -6.89 -1.01 -2.91
N ILE A 49 -5.82 -1.15 -2.15
CA ILE A 49 -5.74 -2.02 -0.98
C ILE A 49 -5.30 -1.21 0.23
N TYR A 50 -5.83 -1.54 1.41
CA TYR A 50 -5.47 -0.91 2.67
C TYR A 50 -5.31 -1.98 3.76
N ALA A 51 -4.21 -1.90 4.51
CA ALA A 51 -3.92 -2.73 5.65
C ALA A 51 -3.32 -1.86 6.77
N PRO A 52 -4.03 -1.64 7.89
CA PRO A 52 -3.51 -0.81 8.96
C PRO A 52 -2.20 -1.38 9.51
N GLU A 53 -2.08 -2.68 9.66
CA GLU A 53 -0.85 -3.31 10.20
C GLU A 53 0.34 -3.31 9.23
N GLY A 54 0.16 -2.78 8.01
CA GLY A 54 1.17 -2.77 6.98
C GLY A 54 0.89 -3.78 5.87
N LEU A 55 1.38 -3.45 4.68
CA LEU A 55 1.35 -4.29 3.51
C LEU A 55 2.71 -4.97 3.34
N ASP A 56 2.69 -6.24 2.92
CA ASP A 56 3.88 -6.86 2.34
C ASP A 56 4.16 -6.22 0.99
N VAL A 57 5.15 -5.32 0.97
CA VAL A 57 5.56 -4.57 -0.22
C VAL A 57 6.04 -5.49 -1.34
N ALA A 58 6.71 -6.61 -1.02
CA ALA A 58 7.17 -7.57 -2.01
C ALA A 58 5.99 -8.27 -2.69
N ALA A 59 4.98 -8.68 -1.91
CA ALA A 59 3.74 -9.23 -2.46
C ALA A 59 2.99 -8.23 -3.34
N VAL A 60 2.96 -6.95 -2.95
CA VAL A 60 2.34 -5.87 -3.76
C VAL A 60 3.03 -5.72 -5.12
N VAL A 61 4.37 -5.67 -5.13
CA VAL A 61 5.15 -5.57 -6.37
C VAL A 61 4.94 -6.80 -7.26
N ALA A 62 4.95 -8.00 -6.66
CA ALA A 62 4.73 -9.25 -7.38
C ALA A 62 3.34 -9.29 -8.04
N GLN A 63 2.30 -8.88 -7.31
CA GLN A 63 0.94 -8.79 -7.84
C GLN A 63 0.87 -7.82 -9.03
N LYS A 64 1.51 -6.65 -8.91
CA LYS A 64 1.50 -5.65 -9.98
C LYS A 64 2.25 -6.13 -11.23
N LYS A 65 3.35 -6.87 -11.07
CA LYS A 65 4.09 -7.48 -12.18
C LYS A 65 3.27 -8.53 -12.94
N ARG A 66 2.43 -9.29 -12.25
CA ARG A 66 1.54 -10.29 -12.87
C ARG A 66 0.39 -9.67 -13.68
N GLY A 67 0.13 -8.36 -13.55
CA GLY A 67 -0.90 -7.67 -14.32
C GLY A 67 -2.34 -7.91 -13.84
N GLY A 68 -2.54 -8.29 -12.58
CA GLY A 68 -3.86 -8.61 -12.01
C GLY A 68 -4.54 -7.44 -11.30
N ALA A 69 -5.87 -7.44 -11.27
CA ALA A 69 -6.66 -6.52 -10.45
C ALA A 69 -6.45 -6.81 -8.94
N TRP A 70 -6.63 -5.79 -8.10
CA TRP A 70 -6.64 -5.93 -6.63
C TRP A 70 -7.76 -6.85 -6.13
N LEU A 71 -8.72 -7.24 -6.98
CA LEU A 71 -9.70 -8.27 -6.66
C LEU A 71 -9.06 -9.60 -6.26
N ASN A 72 -7.94 -9.93 -6.91
CA ASN A 72 -7.25 -11.21 -6.70
C ASN A 72 -6.12 -11.11 -5.66
N TRP A 73 -6.12 -10.06 -4.83
CA TRP A 73 -5.13 -9.90 -3.76
C TRP A 73 -5.29 -11.04 -2.73
N PRO A 74 -4.25 -11.85 -2.45
CA PRO A 74 -4.35 -12.99 -1.54
C PRO A 74 -4.73 -12.62 -0.11
N GLY A 75 -4.40 -11.41 0.34
CA GLY A 75 -4.75 -10.90 1.66
C GLY A 75 -6.18 -10.35 1.76
N ARG A 76 -7.01 -10.50 0.73
CA ARG A 76 -8.41 -10.08 0.75
C ARG A 76 -9.21 -11.00 1.69
N GLY A 77 -9.79 -10.43 2.75
CA GLY A 77 -10.74 -11.14 3.63
C GLY A 77 -10.17 -11.59 4.97
N SER A 78 -8.87 -11.47 5.22
CA SER A 78 -8.23 -11.82 6.50
C SER A 78 -8.40 -10.76 7.60
N GLY A 79 -9.32 -9.80 7.45
CA GLY A 79 -9.51 -8.66 8.38
C GLY A 79 -8.35 -7.64 8.38
N ALA A 80 -7.15 -8.08 8.00
CA ALA A 80 -5.93 -7.29 7.96
C ALA A 80 -5.78 -6.44 6.70
N ALA A 81 -6.33 -6.87 5.55
CA ALA A 81 -6.26 -6.10 4.31
C ALA A 81 -7.59 -6.09 3.56
N THR A 82 -8.05 -4.89 3.22
CA THR A 82 -9.27 -4.68 2.43
C THR A 82 -8.89 -4.18 1.06
N ALA A 83 -9.37 -4.85 0.01
CA ALA A 83 -9.09 -4.51 -1.38
C ALA A 83 -10.38 -4.08 -2.10
N TRP A 84 -10.32 -3.03 -2.91
CA TRP A 84 -11.48 -2.35 -3.49
C TRP A 84 -11.29 -2.07 -4.99
N PRO A 85 -12.13 -2.58 -5.90
CA PRO A 85 -12.14 -2.16 -7.30
C PRO A 85 -12.91 -0.84 -7.49
N TRP A 86 -12.54 -0.03 -8.48
CA TRP A 86 -13.24 1.25 -8.75
C TRP A 86 -14.67 1.11 -9.26
N SER A 87 -15.08 -0.08 -9.69
CA SER A 87 -16.42 -0.33 -10.26
C SER A 87 -17.57 -0.11 -9.27
N ASN A 88 -17.29 0.09 -7.98
CA ASN A 88 -18.29 0.40 -6.96
C ASN A 88 -18.35 1.92 -6.68
N ARG A 89 -19.05 2.67 -7.55
CA ARG A 89 -19.10 4.15 -7.61
C ARG A 89 -19.75 4.86 -6.40
N SER A 90 -20.33 4.14 -5.45
CA SER A 90 -21.09 4.71 -4.32
C SER A 90 -20.30 4.93 -3.03
N LYS A 91 -18.97 4.69 -3.00
CA LYS A 91 -18.13 4.92 -1.80
C LYS A 91 -16.89 5.78 -2.06
N LEU A 92 -17.04 6.80 -2.91
CA LEU A 92 -15.94 7.67 -3.36
C LEU A 92 -15.30 8.57 -2.27
N ILE A 93 -15.78 8.59 -1.01
CA ILE A 93 -15.38 9.61 -0.01
C ILE A 93 -15.04 9.02 1.37
N PHE A 94 -15.19 7.71 1.59
CA PHE A 94 -15.10 7.13 2.94
C PHE A 94 -13.84 6.27 3.16
N TYR A 95 -12.66 6.89 3.26
CA TYR A 95 -11.61 6.36 4.17
C TYR A 95 -10.55 7.39 4.62
N TRP A 96 -10.92 8.68 4.70
CA TRP A 96 -10.22 9.62 5.56
C TRP A 96 -11.21 10.19 6.58
N LYS A 97 -11.53 9.37 7.59
CA LYS A 97 -12.05 9.89 8.87
C LYS A 97 -10.83 9.94 9.78
N PRO A 98 -10.20 11.12 10.01
CA PRO A 98 -9.16 11.19 11.01
C PRO A 98 -9.77 10.71 12.32
N HIS A 99 -9.20 9.66 12.92
CA HIS A 99 -9.48 9.37 14.31
C HIS A 99 -9.08 10.63 15.07
N ARG A 100 -10.07 11.45 15.46
CA ARG A 100 -9.88 12.46 16.48
C ARG A 100 -9.42 11.69 17.70
N ARG A 101 -8.12 11.77 18.00
CA ARG A 101 -7.65 11.52 19.36
C ARG A 101 -8.35 12.57 20.22
N THR A 102 -9.39 12.15 20.93
CA THR A 102 -9.84 12.81 22.15
C THR A 102 -8.80 12.61 23.23
#